data_AF-A0A0G4LHR5-F1
#
_entry.id   AF-A0A0G4LHR5-F1
#
_cell.length_a   1.000
_cell.length_b   1.000
_cell.length_c   1.000
_cell.angle_alpha   90.00
_cell.angle_beta   90.00
_cell.angle_gamma   90.00
#
_symmetry.space_group_name_H-M   'P 1'
#
loop_
_entity.id
_entity.type
_entity.pdbx_description
1 polymer ?
#
loop_
_entity_poly.entity_id
_entity_poly.type
_entity_poly.pdbx_seq_one_letter_code
_entity_poly.pdbx_strand_id
1 'polypeptide(L)'
;MMADKRVAIITDASVRADVIPPKPSLLWTDIDWKGVVYGTQLATHFMRKNKVPGGIIVATGSVAALYPHATYPKYDGAKAAVVNFVRATSRVLKIKMNIRINVVLPGIVATSIIPQEMVAAVSPECMTPFSSIVAAYNMFLEDDTLSGQAIECSAEKRLFVPTTEPLNGHVSKRAVTVWQPLFKMYHHEGSGLPDAIE
;
A
#
# COMPACT_ATOMS: atom_id res chain seq x y z
N MET A 1 17.80 -39.86 -2.76
CA MET A 1 17.64 -39.36 -1.39
C MET A 1 17.11 -37.93 -1.50
N MET A 2 15.80 -37.78 -1.27
CA MET A 2 15.05 -36.55 -1.57
C MET A 2 15.47 -35.44 -0.60
N ALA A 3 15.91 -34.30 -1.13
CA ALA A 3 16.22 -33.12 -0.34
C ALA A 3 14.92 -32.59 0.29
N ASP A 4 14.95 -32.52 1.61
CA ASP A 4 13.86 -32.13 2.48
C ASP A 4 13.61 -30.61 2.39
N LYS A 5 12.88 -30.20 1.34
CA LYS A 5 12.50 -28.79 1.10
C LYS A 5 11.34 -28.41 2.03
N ARG A 6 11.63 -28.23 3.32
CA ARG A 6 10.65 -27.75 4.31
C ARG A 6 10.55 -26.22 4.26
N VAL A 7 9.31 -25.75 4.35
CA VAL A 7 8.82 -24.43 3.95
C VAL A 7 9.42 -23.28 4.78
N ALA A 8 10.31 -22.50 4.18
CA ALA A 8 10.96 -21.33 4.78
C ALA A 8 10.15 -20.04 4.57
N ILE A 9 8.91 -19.98 5.07
CA ILE A 9 8.05 -18.78 4.96
C ILE A 9 8.36 -17.75 6.07
N ILE A 10 8.63 -18.23 7.29
CA ILE A 10 8.91 -17.40 8.46
C ILE A 10 10.27 -17.76 9.06
N THR A 11 10.47 -19.05 9.34
CA THR A 11 11.74 -19.59 9.84
C THR A 11 12.33 -20.49 8.78
N ASP A 12 13.63 -20.35 8.55
CA ASP A 12 14.36 -21.28 7.70
C ASP A 12 14.39 -22.66 8.37
N ALA A 13 13.62 -23.60 7.82
CA ALA A 13 13.50 -24.96 8.35
C ALA A 13 14.80 -25.78 8.21
N SER A 14 15.81 -25.24 7.52
CA SER A 14 17.17 -25.80 7.52
C SER A 14 17.96 -25.47 8.79
N VAL A 15 17.50 -24.50 9.59
CA VAL A 15 18.05 -24.21 10.92
C VAL A 15 17.55 -25.27 11.90
N ARG A 16 18.46 -25.90 12.65
CA ARG A 16 18.11 -26.86 13.69
C ARG A 16 17.20 -26.19 14.73
N ALA A 17 16.20 -26.93 15.20
CA ALA A 17 15.20 -26.41 16.14
C ALA A 17 15.76 -25.88 17.47
N ASP A 18 16.96 -26.34 17.87
CA ASP A 18 17.65 -25.90 19.09
C ASP A 18 18.54 -24.66 18.89
N VAL A 19 18.64 -24.15 17.67
CA VAL A 19 19.39 -22.95 17.33
C VAL A 19 18.43 -21.79 17.12
N ILE A 20 18.67 -20.68 17.82
CA ILE A 20 17.92 -19.44 17.59
C ILE A 20 18.15 -19.00 16.13
N PRO A 21 17.10 -18.83 15.33
CA PRO A 21 17.25 -18.45 13.93
C PRO A 21 17.87 -17.05 13.81
N PRO A 22 18.64 -16.78 12.73
CA PRO A 22 19.16 -15.45 12.48
C PRO A 22 18.02 -14.46 12.26
N LYS A 23 18.31 -13.16 12.43
CA LYS A 23 17.37 -12.09 12.13
C LYS A 23 16.85 -12.25 10.68
N PRO A 24 15.54 -12.27 10.45
CA PRO A 24 15.00 -12.44 9.11
C PRO A 24 15.32 -11.23 8.23
N SER A 25 15.53 -11.47 6.93
CA SER A 25 15.59 -10.38 5.95
C SER A 25 14.24 -9.66 5.87
N LEU A 26 14.30 -8.32 5.98
CA LEU A 26 13.19 -7.38 5.87
C LEU A 26 13.27 -6.55 4.58
N LEU A 27 13.95 -7.06 3.55
CA LEU A 27 14.20 -6.35 2.30
C LEU A 27 12.91 -5.79 1.65
N TRP A 28 11.81 -6.56 1.66
CA TRP A 28 10.51 -6.07 1.18
C TRP A 28 9.99 -4.89 1.98
N THR A 29 10.16 -4.89 3.31
CA THR A 29 9.82 -3.73 4.14
C THR A 29 10.67 -2.52 3.79
N ASP A 30 11.97 -2.72 3.56
CA ASP A 30 12.89 -1.64 3.23
C ASP A 30 12.62 -1.03 1.86
N ILE A 31 12.32 -1.86 0.85
CA ILE A 31 12.07 -1.41 -0.52
C ILE A 31 10.62 -1.00 -0.71
N ASP A 32 9.67 -1.91 -0.51
CA ASP A 32 8.27 -1.69 -0.89
C ASP A 32 7.55 -0.74 0.05
N TRP A 33 7.89 -0.77 1.35
CA TRP A 33 7.22 0.07 2.34
C TRP A 33 7.99 1.37 2.61
N LYS A 34 9.23 1.29 3.12
CA LYS A 34 9.99 2.51 3.44
C LYS A 34 10.25 3.37 2.21
N GLY A 35 10.47 2.77 1.05
CA GLY A 35 10.59 3.51 -0.22
C GLY A 35 9.40 4.42 -0.51
N VAL A 36 8.17 3.93 -0.29
CA VAL A 36 6.95 4.74 -0.47
C VAL A 36 6.86 5.86 0.57
N VAL A 37 7.21 5.59 1.84
CA VAL A 37 7.19 6.60 2.89
C VAL A 37 8.20 7.72 2.59
N TYR A 38 9.44 7.37 2.26
CA TYR A 38 10.51 8.33 1.95
C TYR A 38 10.19 9.11 0.67
N GLY A 39 9.70 8.43 -0.37
CA GLY A 39 9.27 9.07 -1.61
C GLY A 39 8.14 10.06 -1.38
N THR A 40 7.14 9.70 -0.56
CA THR A 40 6.02 10.58 -0.21
C THR A 40 6.51 11.80 0.58
N GLN A 41 7.40 11.63 1.55
CA GLN A 41 7.99 12.74 2.30
C GLN A 41 8.77 13.70 1.39
N LEU A 42 9.58 13.17 0.48
CA LEU A 42 10.36 14.00 -0.44
C LEU A 42 9.46 14.71 -1.46
N ALA A 43 8.47 14.00 -2.02
CA ALA A 43 7.50 14.56 -2.94
C ALA A 43 6.71 15.71 -2.29
N THR A 44 6.18 15.50 -1.09
CA THR A 44 5.43 16.54 -0.35
C THR A 44 6.30 17.77 -0.06
N HIS A 45 7.60 17.60 0.26
CA HIS A 45 8.52 18.72 0.44
C HIS A 45 8.63 19.60 -0.82
N PHE A 46 8.77 19.00 -2.00
CA PHE A 46 8.93 19.74 -3.25
C PHE A 46 7.60 20.23 -3.84
N MET A 47 6.52 19.46 -3.72
CA MET A 47 5.18 19.85 -4.20
C MET A 47 4.66 21.13 -3.51
N ARG A 48 5.05 21.37 -2.26
CA ARG A 48 4.77 22.63 -1.55
C ARG A 48 5.45 23.86 -2.17
N LYS A 49 6.46 23.66 -3.03
CA LYS A 49 7.22 24.69 -3.73
C LYS A 49 6.75 24.90 -5.18
N ASN A 50 5.74 24.16 -5.64
CA ASN A 50 5.14 24.38 -6.96
C ASN A 50 4.55 25.79 -7.07
N LYS A 51 4.44 26.33 -8.30
CA LYS A 51 3.83 27.65 -8.57
C LYS A 51 2.45 27.78 -7.91
N VAL A 52 1.67 26.69 -7.95
CA VAL A 52 0.50 26.48 -7.09
C VAL A 52 0.88 25.36 -6.13
N PRO A 53 1.00 25.62 -4.81
CA PRO A 53 1.34 24.58 -3.83
C PRO A 53 0.35 23.41 -3.87
N GLY A 54 0.88 22.20 -3.94
CA GLY A 54 0.09 20.98 -4.04
C GLY A 54 0.60 20.02 -5.10
N GLY A 55 -0.10 18.90 -5.26
CA GLY A 55 0.28 17.86 -6.21
C GLY A 55 -0.48 16.56 -6.04
N ILE A 56 -0.08 15.55 -6.80
CA ILE A 56 -0.73 14.25 -6.86
C ILE A 56 0.33 13.17 -6.71
N ILE A 57 0.10 12.23 -5.80
CA ILE A 57 0.96 11.07 -5.56
C ILE A 57 0.14 9.82 -5.89
N VAL A 58 0.69 8.94 -6.71
CA VAL A 58 0.08 7.62 -6.98
C VAL A 58 1.10 6.55 -6.63
N ALA A 59 0.81 5.77 -5.59
CA ALA A 59 1.66 4.68 -5.16
C ALA A 59 1.32 3.37 -5.89
N THR A 60 2.31 2.48 -6.02
CA THR A 60 2.12 1.11 -6.50
C THR A 60 2.02 0.14 -5.33
N GLY A 61 0.84 -0.42 -5.12
CA GLY A 61 0.61 -1.53 -4.21
C GLY A 61 0.63 -2.87 -4.95
N SER A 62 -0.25 -3.79 -4.54
CA SER A 62 -0.47 -5.10 -5.17
C SER A 62 -1.80 -5.67 -4.67
N VAL A 63 -2.46 -6.53 -5.46
CA VAL A 63 -3.62 -7.30 -4.95
C VAL A 63 -3.27 -8.15 -3.73
N ALA A 64 -2.00 -8.54 -3.57
CA ALA A 64 -1.48 -9.25 -2.41
C ALA A 64 -1.59 -8.46 -1.08
N ALA A 65 -1.82 -7.14 -1.16
CA ALA A 65 -2.14 -6.30 0.00
C ALA A 65 -3.51 -6.64 0.63
N LEU A 66 -4.42 -7.20 -0.17
CA LEU A 66 -5.80 -7.52 0.23
C LEU A 66 -6.03 -9.03 0.32
N TYR A 67 -5.42 -9.77 -0.61
CA TYR A 67 -5.55 -11.21 -0.76
C TYR A 67 -4.16 -11.84 -0.60
N PRO A 68 -3.74 -12.16 0.64
CA PRO A 68 -2.39 -12.61 0.92
C PRO A 68 -2.03 -13.87 0.14
N HIS A 69 -0.78 -13.94 -0.31
CA HIS A 69 -0.24 -15.07 -1.03
C HIS A 69 0.76 -15.81 -0.13
N ALA A 70 0.43 -17.05 0.23
CA ALA A 70 1.15 -17.81 1.25
C ALA A 70 2.66 -17.96 1.00
N THR A 71 3.13 -17.83 -0.24
CA THR A 71 4.56 -17.90 -0.58
C THR A 71 5.38 -16.72 -0.06
N TYR A 72 4.80 -15.52 0.10
CA TYR A 72 5.58 -14.31 0.41
C TYR A 72 4.88 -13.33 1.37
N PRO A 73 4.51 -13.76 2.59
CA PRO A 73 3.75 -12.94 3.53
C PRO A 73 4.47 -11.64 3.99
N LYS A 74 5.80 -11.58 3.89
CA LYS A 74 6.56 -10.35 4.16
C LYS A 74 6.32 -9.28 3.09
N TYR A 75 6.17 -9.69 1.83
CA TYR A 75 5.78 -8.82 0.72
C TYR A 75 4.32 -8.37 0.89
N ASP A 76 3.42 -9.31 1.21
CA ASP A 76 2.00 -9.02 1.45
C ASP A 76 1.85 -7.94 2.54
N GLY A 77 2.55 -8.12 3.66
CA GLY A 77 2.56 -7.16 4.77
C GLY A 77 3.10 -5.79 4.36
N ALA A 78 4.17 -5.74 3.56
CA ALA A 78 4.70 -4.47 3.06
C ALA A 78 3.70 -3.76 2.13
N LYS A 79 3.03 -4.49 1.22
CA LYS A 79 2.02 -3.92 0.32
C LYS A 79 0.72 -3.53 1.04
N ALA A 80 0.31 -4.27 2.07
CA ALA A 80 -0.79 -3.89 2.96
C ALA A 80 -0.49 -2.58 3.70
N ALA A 81 0.77 -2.39 4.15
CA ALA A 81 1.20 -1.15 4.78
C ALA A 81 1.08 0.06 3.84
N VAL A 82 1.45 -0.10 2.56
CA VAL A 82 1.29 0.95 1.53
C VAL A 82 -0.18 1.38 1.40
N VAL A 83 -1.11 0.44 1.29
CA VAL A 83 -2.55 0.76 1.17
C VAL A 83 -3.04 1.52 2.39
N ASN A 84 -2.69 1.05 3.59
CA ASN A 84 -3.15 1.70 4.81
C ASN A 84 -2.52 3.09 4.99
N PHE A 85 -1.26 3.27 4.61
CA PHE A 85 -0.58 4.57 4.64
C PHE A 85 -1.21 5.60 3.72
N VAL A 86 -1.53 5.21 2.47
CA VAL A 86 -2.22 6.09 1.53
C VAL A 86 -3.57 6.54 2.10
N ARG A 87 -4.36 5.60 2.65
CA ARG A 87 -5.64 5.93 3.30
C ARG A 87 -5.45 6.86 4.50
N ALA A 88 -4.52 6.54 5.40
CA ALA A 88 -4.28 7.29 6.63
C ALA A 88 -3.77 8.72 6.40
N THR A 89 -2.95 8.93 5.37
CA THR A 89 -2.34 10.25 5.09
C THR A 89 -3.19 11.15 4.21
N SER A 90 -4.06 10.56 3.39
CA SER A 90 -4.81 11.26 2.33
C SER A 90 -5.54 12.52 2.77
N ARG A 91 -6.31 12.45 3.87
CA ARG A 91 -7.16 13.56 4.32
C ARG A 91 -6.34 14.74 4.82
N VAL A 92 -5.31 14.46 5.61
CA VAL A 92 -4.42 15.50 6.17
C VAL A 92 -3.60 16.14 5.05
N LEU A 93 -3.02 15.35 4.13
CA LEU A 93 -2.30 15.88 2.98
C LEU A 93 -3.18 16.77 2.10
N LYS A 94 -4.44 16.37 1.86
CA LYS A 94 -5.38 17.15 1.06
C LYS A 94 -5.68 18.50 1.71
N ILE A 95 -6.03 18.51 3.00
CA ILE A 95 -6.41 19.73 3.73
C ILE A 95 -5.22 20.66 3.97
N LYS A 96 -4.08 20.10 4.39
CA LYS A 96 -2.93 20.90 4.85
C LYS A 96 -1.95 21.27 3.75
N MET A 97 -1.89 20.49 2.67
CA MET A 97 -0.87 20.65 1.64
C MET A 97 -1.43 20.70 0.22
N ASN A 98 -2.75 20.58 0.04
CA ASN A 98 -3.38 20.45 -1.27
C ASN A 98 -2.75 19.30 -2.10
N ILE A 99 -2.44 18.19 -1.43
CA ILE A 99 -1.86 16.99 -2.05
C ILE A 99 -2.85 15.84 -1.98
N ARG A 100 -3.14 15.24 -3.13
CA ARG A 100 -3.93 14.00 -3.24
C ARG A 100 -2.99 12.81 -3.30
N ILE A 101 -3.33 11.72 -2.62
CA ILE A 101 -2.56 10.48 -2.68
C ILE A 101 -3.49 9.28 -2.87
N ASN A 102 -3.19 8.41 -3.82
CA ASN A 102 -3.96 7.20 -4.13
C ASN A 102 -3.02 6.00 -4.38
N VAL A 103 -3.57 4.79 -4.49
CA VAL A 103 -2.79 3.57 -4.73
C VAL A 103 -3.41 2.68 -5.80
N VAL A 104 -2.60 2.23 -6.76
CA VAL A 104 -2.97 1.21 -7.74
C VAL A 104 -2.50 -0.15 -7.23
N LEU A 105 -3.35 -1.17 -7.28
CA LEU A 105 -3.07 -2.55 -6.87
C LEU A 105 -3.05 -3.46 -8.09
N PRO A 106 -1.89 -3.63 -8.76
CA PRO A 106 -1.76 -4.58 -9.86
C PRO A 106 -2.05 -6.02 -9.41
N GLY A 107 -2.76 -6.74 -10.28
CA GLY A 107 -2.78 -8.20 -10.35
C GLY A 107 -1.48 -8.75 -10.93
N ILE A 108 -1.53 -9.89 -11.61
CA ILE A 108 -0.33 -10.53 -12.16
C ILE A 108 0.04 -9.83 -13.48
N VAL A 109 1.18 -9.15 -13.51
CA VAL A 109 1.70 -8.48 -14.70
C VAL A 109 3.00 -9.16 -15.12
N ALA A 110 3.11 -9.54 -16.40
CA ALA A 110 4.36 -10.09 -16.94
C ALA A 110 5.44 -9.00 -16.99
N THR A 111 6.23 -8.93 -15.93
CA THR A 111 7.37 -8.01 -15.78
C THR A 111 8.62 -8.81 -15.42
N SER A 112 9.80 -8.20 -15.48
CA SER A 112 11.06 -8.83 -15.08
C SER A 112 11.13 -9.23 -13.59
N ILE A 113 10.15 -8.83 -12.76
CA ILE A 113 10.05 -9.23 -11.35
C ILE A 113 9.59 -10.70 -11.23
N ILE A 114 8.81 -11.18 -12.20
CA ILE A 114 8.19 -12.51 -12.13
C ILE A 114 8.98 -13.48 -13.04
N PRO A 115 9.44 -14.64 -12.53
CA PRO A 115 10.09 -15.66 -13.36
C PRO A 115 9.17 -16.13 -14.48
N GLN A 116 9.75 -16.47 -15.64
CA GLN A 116 8.96 -16.86 -16.82
C GLN A 116 8.12 -18.11 -16.56
N GLU A 117 8.59 -19.00 -15.68
CA GLU A 117 7.88 -20.20 -15.24
C GLU A 117 6.61 -19.85 -14.45
N MET A 118 6.66 -18.79 -13.65
CA MET A 118 5.48 -18.30 -12.92
C MET A 118 4.50 -17.64 -13.88
N VAL A 119 4.97 -16.89 -14.88
CA VAL A 119 4.10 -16.35 -15.94
C VAL A 119 3.42 -17.48 -16.70
N ALA A 120 4.16 -18.54 -17.06
CA ALA A 120 3.62 -19.69 -17.78
C ALA A 120 2.63 -20.53 -16.96
N ALA A 121 2.72 -20.48 -15.63
CA ALA A 121 1.80 -21.19 -14.72
C ALA A 121 0.46 -20.47 -14.52
N VAL A 122 0.38 -19.18 -14.87
CA VAL A 122 -0.83 -18.37 -14.70
C VAL A 122 -1.69 -18.51 -15.95
N SER A 123 -2.98 -18.79 -15.76
CA SER A 123 -3.92 -18.85 -16.88
C SER A 123 -3.93 -17.51 -17.63
N PRO A 124 -3.89 -17.50 -18.98
CA PRO A 124 -3.77 -16.26 -19.76
C PRO A 124 -4.82 -15.19 -19.41
N GLU A 125 -6.05 -15.59 -19.09
CA GLU A 125 -7.15 -14.70 -18.70
C GLU A 125 -6.94 -14.00 -17.34
N CYS A 126 -6.02 -14.50 -16.50
CA CYS A 126 -5.65 -13.90 -15.22
C CYS A 126 -4.51 -12.87 -15.34
N MET A 127 -3.89 -12.75 -16.52
CA MET A 127 -2.80 -11.80 -16.74
C MET A 127 -3.37 -10.38 -16.90
N THR A 128 -2.84 -9.45 -16.11
CA THR A 128 -3.16 -8.03 -16.20
C THR A 128 -2.29 -7.37 -17.28
N PRO A 129 -2.89 -6.76 -18.32
CA PRO A 129 -2.15 -5.95 -19.28
C PRO A 129 -1.58 -4.69 -18.65
N PHE A 130 -0.43 -4.23 -19.15
CA PHE A 130 0.14 -2.95 -18.73
C PHE A 130 -0.80 -1.76 -18.96
N SER A 131 -1.61 -1.80 -20.02
CA SER A 131 -2.60 -0.75 -20.33
C SER A 131 -3.63 -0.58 -19.21
N SER A 132 -4.06 -1.67 -18.56
CA SER A 132 -4.96 -1.60 -17.40
C SER A 132 -4.34 -0.84 -16.24
N ILE A 133 -3.04 -1.05 -15.99
CA ILE A 133 -2.29 -0.37 -14.94
C ILE A 133 -2.15 1.12 -15.28
N VAL A 134 -1.68 1.45 -16.48
CA VAL A 134 -1.46 2.83 -16.92
C VAL A 134 -2.78 3.63 -16.90
N ALA A 135 -3.89 3.03 -17.33
CA ALA A 135 -5.20 3.66 -17.27
C ALA A 135 -5.62 4.02 -15.83
N ALA A 136 -5.27 3.18 -14.84
CA ALA A 136 -5.54 3.47 -13.43
C ALA A 136 -4.66 4.61 -12.87
N TYR A 137 -3.39 4.69 -13.28
CA TYR A 137 -2.55 5.85 -12.95
C TYR A 137 -3.14 7.14 -13.51
N ASN A 138 -3.50 7.14 -14.80
CA ASN A 138 -4.08 8.32 -15.45
C ASN A 138 -5.38 8.74 -14.77
N MET A 139 -6.25 7.79 -14.41
CA MET A 139 -7.47 8.09 -13.65
C MET A 139 -7.20 8.88 -12.37
N PHE A 140 -6.19 8.48 -11.57
CA PHE A 140 -5.85 9.24 -10.35
C PHE A 140 -5.17 10.58 -10.62
N LEU A 141 -4.43 10.70 -11.72
CA LEU A 141 -3.78 11.94 -12.13
C LEU A 141 -4.79 12.96 -12.69
N GLU A 142 -5.84 12.51 -13.36
CA GLU A 142 -6.81 13.35 -14.05
C GLU A 142 -8.04 13.69 -13.20
N ASP A 143 -8.47 12.81 -12.30
CA ASP A 143 -9.66 13.05 -11.46
C ASP A 143 -9.29 13.70 -10.11
N ASP A 144 -9.57 15.00 -10.01
CA ASP A 144 -9.32 15.81 -8.82
C ASP A 144 -10.19 15.47 -7.60
N THR A 145 -11.24 14.66 -7.78
CA THR A 145 -12.11 14.23 -6.69
C THR A 145 -11.48 13.09 -5.87
N LEU A 146 -10.61 12.29 -6.48
CA LEU A 146 -10.06 11.07 -5.89
C LEU A 146 -8.86 11.36 -4.96
N SER A 147 -9.01 10.99 -3.69
CA SER A 147 -7.93 10.95 -2.70
C SER A 147 -8.17 9.83 -1.69
N GLY A 148 -7.10 9.17 -1.23
CA GLY A 148 -7.16 8.03 -0.30
C GLY A 148 -7.75 6.76 -0.91
N GLN A 149 -7.89 6.70 -2.23
CA GLN A 149 -8.51 5.58 -2.92
C GLN A 149 -7.49 4.50 -3.25
N ALA A 150 -7.97 3.27 -3.26
CA ALA A 150 -7.23 2.11 -3.76
C ALA A 150 -8.03 1.50 -4.92
N ILE A 151 -7.34 1.17 -6.02
CA ILE A 151 -7.96 0.52 -7.18
C ILE A 151 -7.23 -0.77 -7.53
N GLU A 152 -7.95 -1.88 -7.50
CA GLU A 152 -7.46 -3.15 -8.02
C GLU A 152 -7.47 -3.14 -9.54
N CYS A 153 -6.36 -3.57 -10.14
CA CYS A 153 -6.22 -3.77 -11.56
C CYS A 153 -5.91 -5.24 -11.86
N SER A 154 -6.95 -6.03 -12.03
CA SER A 154 -6.87 -7.48 -12.33
C SER A 154 -7.45 -7.76 -13.72
N ALA A 155 -6.64 -8.39 -14.57
CA ALA A 155 -6.93 -8.54 -15.99
C ALA A 155 -7.31 -7.18 -16.62
N GLU A 156 -8.47 -7.08 -17.27
CA GLU A 156 -8.97 -5.86 -17.90
C GLU A 156 -9.72 -4.92 -16.95
N LYS A 157 -9.98 -5.36 -15.71
CA LYS A 157 -10.84 -4.64 -14.77
C LYS A 157 -10.07 -3.66 -13.90
N ARG A 158 -10.75 -2.58 -13.53
CA ARG A 158 -10.30 -1.55 -12.58
C ARG A 158 -11.39 -1.39 -11.53
N LEU A 159 -11.18 -1.93 -10.35
CA LEU A 159 -12.19 -2.05 -9.30
C LEU A 159 -11.77 -1.24 -8.08
N PHE A 160 -12.60 -0.28 -7.67
CA PHE A 160 -12.33 0.46 -6.44
C PHE A 160 -12.44 -0.48 -5.24
N VAL A 161 -11.40 -0.44 -4.41
CA VAL A 161 -11.33 -1.25 -3.20
C VAL A 161 -12.08 -0.52 -2.10
N PRO A 162 -13.18 -1.10 -1.56
CA PRO A 162 -13.94 -0.46 -0.52
C PRO A 162 -13.09 -0.26 0.74
N THR A 163 -13.43 0.77 1.51
CA THR A 163 -12.97 0.89 2.89
C THR A 163 -13.73 -0.11 3.75
N THR A 164 -13.02 -0.82 4.61
CA THR A 164 -13.65 -1.76 5.55
C THR A 164 -14.53 -0.99 6.53
N GLU A 165 -15.80 -1.35 6.60
CA GLU A 165 -16.71 -0.79 7.60
C GLU A 165 -16.27 -1.20 9.02
N PRO A 166 -16.30 -0.29 10.00
CA PRO A 166 -15.93 -0.62 11.37
C PRO A 166 -16.82 -1.74 11.94
N LEU A 167 -16.21 -2.87 12.31
CA LEU A 167 -16.94 -4.08 12.73
C LEU A 167 -17.82 -3.87 13.97
N ASN A 168 -17.36 -3.07 14.94
CA ASN A 168 -18.14 -2.69 16.13
C ASN A 168 -18.74 -1.28 15.98
N GLY A 169 -19.18 -0.95 14.76
CA GLY A 169 -19.84 0.31 14.42
C GLY A 169 -19.14 1.55 14.97
N HIS A 170 -19.88 2.36 15.72
CA HIS A 170 -19.36 3.60 16.30
C HIS A 170 -18.14 3.37 17.21
N VAL A 171 -18.09 2.28 17.98
CA VAL A 171 -16.98 2.02 18.92
C VAL A 171 -15.67 1.82 18.16
N SER A 172 -15.66 0.97 17.14
CA SER A 172 -14.48 0.78 16.28
C SER A 172 -14.13 2.06 15.51
N LYS A 173 -15.12 2.81 15.03
CA LYS A 173 -14.88 4.09 14.34
C LYS A 173 -14.15 5.09 15.25
N ARG A 174 -14.58 5.22 16.51
CA ARG A 174 -13.99 6.16 17.47
C ARG A 174 -12.58 5.79 17.89
N ALA A 175 -12.23 4.50 17.87
CA ALA A 175 -10.87 4.04 18.18
C ALA A 175 -9.81 4.52 17.17
N VAL A 176 -10.22 4.89 15.95
CA VAL A 176 -9.32 5.31 14.86
C VAL A 176 -9.62 6.70 14.30
N THR A 177 -10.68 7.36 14.80
CA THR A 177 -10.94 8.77 14.48
C THR A 177 -9.85 9.63 15.10
N VAL A 178 -9.40 10.67 14.39
CA VAL A 178 -8.34 11.55 14.89
C VAL A 178 -8.75 12.21 16.21
N TRP A 179 -7.93 12.02 17.26
CA TRP A 179 -8.04 12.75 18.53
C TRP A 179 -7.23 14.04 18.43
N GLN A 180 -7.88 15.20 18.49
CA GLN A 180 -7.25 16.51 18.36
C GLN A 180 -6.16 16.74 19.41
N PRO A 181 -6.31 16.33 20.69
CA PRO A 181 -5.23 16.47 21.67
C PRO A 181 -3.96 15.70 21.24
N LEU A 182 -4.12 14.46 20.76
CA LEU A 182 -3.01 13.63 20.29
C LEU A 182 -2.38 14.20 19.02
N PHE A 183 -3.21 14.64 18.07
CA PHE A 183 -2.74 15.24 16.83
C PHE A 183 -1.93 16.52 17.11
N LYS A 184 -2.45 17.42 17.97
CA LYS A 184 -1.74 18.64 18.38
C LYS A 184 -0.43 18.33 19.10
N MET A 185 -0.37 17.28 19.90
CA MET A 185 0.87 16.86 20.58
C MET A 185 1.96 16.44 19.59
N TYR A 186 1.61 15.67 18.55
CA TYR A 186 2.59 15.18 17.56
C TYR A 186 2.93 16.20 16.46
N HIS A 187 1.97 17.07 16.10
CA HIS A 187 2.09 17.94 14.92
C HIS A 187 2.17 19.43 15.27
N HIS A 188 1.97 19.80 16.53
CA HIS A 188 1.99 21.19 17.02
C HIS A 188 0.93 22.11 16.39
N GLU A 189 -0.07 21.54 15.71
CA GLU A 189 -1.23 22.22 15.13
C GLU A 189 -2.47 21.33 15.15
N GLY A 190 -3.66 21.88 14.94
CA GLY A 190 -4.89 21.10 14.80
C GLY A 190 -4.99 20.38 13.45
N SER A 191 -5.68 19.23 13.39
CA SER A 191 -5.78 18.43 12.16
C SER A 191 -6.54 19.10 11.02
N GLY A 192 -7.52 19.96 11.36
CA GLY A 192 -8.47 20.53 10.39
C GLY A 192 -9.52 19.54 9.88
N LEU A 193 -9.55 18.31 10.42
CA LEU A 193 -10.55 17.32 10.04
C LEU A 193 -11.88 17.60 10.75
N PRO A 194 -13.01 17.65 10.02
CA PRO A 194 -14.31 18.06 10.59
C PRO A 194 -14.92 17.02 11.54
N ASP A 195 -14.48 15.77 11.47
CA ASP A 195 -14.93 14.65 12.30
C ASP A 195 -13.96 14.32 13.43
N ALA A 196 -12.89 15.11 13.61
CA ALA A 196 -11.94 14.91 14.69
C ALA A 196 -12.59 15.10 16.06
N ILE A 197 -12.01 14.43 17.05
CA ILE A 197 -12.48 14.40 18.43
C ILE A 197 -11.74 15.50 19.18
N GLU A 198 -12.47 16.49 19.68
CA GLU A 198 -11.89 17.56 20.50
C GLU A 198 -11.38 17.08 21.87
#